data_AF-A0A415UHQ6-F1
#
_entry.id   AF-A0A415UHQ6-F1
#
_cell.length_a   1.000
_cell.length_b   1.000
_cell.length_c   1.000
_cell.angle_alpha   90.00
_cell.angle_beta   90.00
_cell.angle_gamma   90.00
#
_symmetry.space_group_name_H-M   'P 1'
#
loop_
_entity.id
_entity.type
_entity.pdbx_description
1 polymer ?
#
loop_
_entity_poly.entity_id
_entity_poly.type
_entity_poly.pdbx_seq_one_letter_code
_entity_poly.pdbx_strand_id
1 'polypeptide(L)'
;MENQNKQRGVERELKELVQKYNVLEKGQIYAYFEKDGRERFVGRALKTLEKDRMIYTNNETKQIASSESAYETWERGTSTCLWVLLDLMDQKKIEQHFLASKEEYPIRIVFVGDGEIFDILYVAPEDIELTNQLFVRRKIDGCGHVVVVEEAESIPKIQVSDVIGYCTVKEDGEVEYYRKESR
;
A
#
# COMPACT_ATOMS: atom_id res chain seq x y z
N MET A 1 -16.60 28.23 4.60
CA MET A 1 -15.14 28.35 4.37
C MET A 1 -14.41 27.06 4.80
N GLU A 2 -14.63 26.55 6.01
CA GLU A 2 -13.95 25.32 6.49
C GLU A 2 -14.14 24.08 5.59
N ASN A 3 -15.38 23.77 5.18
CA ASN A 3 -15.64 22.63 4.29
C ASN A 3 -15.02 22.79 2.89
N GLN A 4 -14.89 24.02 2.38
CA GLN A 4 -14.20 24.28 1.11
C GLN A 4 -12.69 24.08 1.23
N ASN A 5 -12.10 24.45 2.38
CA ASN A 5 -10.69 24.20 2.65
C ASN A 5 -10.40 22.70 2.80
N LYS A 6 -11.27 21.96 3.51
CA LYS A 6 -11.19 20.49 3.62
C LYS A 6 -11.32 19.82 2.25
N GLN A 7 -12.27 20.26 1.41
CA GLN A 7 -12.42 19.76 0.04
C GLN A 7 -11.15 19.93 -0.79
N ARG A 8 -10.55 21.13 -0.80
CA ARG A 8 -9.29 21.40 -1.54
C ARG A 8 -8.12 20.59 -0.99
N GLY A 9 -8.08 20.38 0.32
CA GLY A 9 -7.08 19.51 0.95
C GLY A 9 -7.17 18.07 0.45
N VAL A 10 -8.38 17.51 0.42
CA VAL A 10 -8.64 16.16 -0.10
C VAL A 10 -8.31 16.05 -1.59
N GLU A 11 -8.66 17.05 -2.41
CA GLU A 11 -8.30 17.07 -3.84
C GLU A 11 -6.78 17.00 -4.06
N ARG A 12 -6.01 17.79 -3.30
CA ARG A 12 -4.54 17.78 -3.39
C ARG A 12 -3.98 16.44 -2.96
N GLU A 13 -4.36 15.96 -1.78
CA GLU A 13 -3.81 14.75 -1.19
C GLU A 13 -4.22 13.48 -1.96
N LEU A 14 -5.44 13.44 -2.51
CA LEU A 14 -5.89 12.32 -3.35
C LEU A 14 -5.03 12.24 -4.60
N LYS A 15 -4.79 13.38 -5.26
CA LYS A 15 -3.91 13.44 -6.42
C LYS A 15 -2.49 12.96 -6.07
N GLU A 16 -1.92 13.45 -4.98
CA GLU A 16 -0.58 13.03 -4.51
C GLU A 16 -0.53 11.53 -4.22
N LEU A 17 -1.58 10.96 -3.62
CA LEU A 17 -1.67 9.53 -3.33
C LEU A 17 -1.74 8.69 -4.61
N VAL A 18 -2.60 9.07 -5.58
CA VAL A 18 -2.70 8.39 -6.88
C VAL A 18 -1.39 8.51 -7.66
N GLN A 19 -0.71 9.66 -7.62
CA GLN A 19 0.59 9.83 -8.25
C GLN A 19 1.68 8.97 -7.60
N LYS A 20 1.67 8.87 -6.26
CA LYS A 20 2.64 8.08 -5.49
C LYS A 20 2.56 6.59 -5.80
N TYR A 21 1.35 6.06 -5.94
CA TYR A 21 1.12 4.62 -6.13
C TYR A 21 0.70 4.23 -7.54
N ASN A 22 0.63 5.21 -8.45
CA ASN A 22 0.30 5.09 -9.86
C ASN A 22 -1.15 4.68 -10.17
N VAL A 23 -1.65 3.62 -9.53
CA VAL A 23 -3.01 3.08 -9.68
C VAL A 23 -3.50 2.59 -8.32
N LEU A 24 -4.69 3.04 -7.92
CA LEU A 24 -5.32 2.70 -6.65
C LEU A 24 -6.72 2.14 -6.88
N GLU A 25 -7.17 1.24 -6.03
CA GLU A 25 -8.59 0.89 -5.99
C GLU A 25 -9.38 2.04 -5.36
N LYS A 26 -10.60 2.25 -5.84
CA LYS A 26 -11.48 3.27 -5.24
C LYS A 26 -11.71 3.00 -3.75
N GLY A 27 -11.83 1.74 -3.34
CA GLY A 27 -11.98 1.36 -1.92
C GLY A 27 -10.82 1.86 -1.06
N GLN A 28 -9.57 1.71 -1.54
CA GLN A 28 -8.36 2.15 -0.85
C GLN A 28 -8.34 3.65 -0.62
N ILE A 29 -8.78 4.44 -1.60
CA ILE A 29 -8.86 5.89 -1.47
C ILE A 29 -9.86 6.28 -0.38
N TYR A 30 -11.04 5.65 -0.35
CA TYR A 30 -12.03 5.93 0.68
C TYR A 30 -11.51 5.55 2.07
N ALA A 31 -10.94 4.35 2.22
CA ALA A 31 -10.36 3.88 3.46
C ALA A 31 -9.22 4.78 3.97
N TYR A 32 -8.41 5.34 3.07
CA TYR A 32 -7.34 6.28 3.41
C TYR A 32 -7.89 7.58 4.03
N PHE A 33 -8.92 8.18 3.42
CA PHE A 33 -9.52 9.42 3.92
C PHE A 33 -10.50 9.20 5.09
N GLU A 34 -10.94 7.96 5.32
CA GLU A 34 -11.73 7.61 6.50
C GLU A 34 -10.90 7.70 7.78
N LYS A 35 -9.57 7.47 7.70
CA LYS A 35 -8.65 7.54 8.85
C LYS A 35 -8.70 8.88 9.61
N ASP A 36 -9.11 9.95 8.93
CA ASP A 36 -9.30 11.27 9.54
C ASP A 36 -10.68 11.91 9.28
N GLY A 37 -11.67 11.09 8.89
CA GLY A 37 -13.07 11.52 8.76
C GLY A 37 -13.34 12.44 7.56
N ARG A 38 -12.54 12.35 6.50
CA ARG A 38 -12.66 13.15 5.27
C ARG A 38 -13.19 12.36 4.07
N GLU A 39 -13.56 11.09 4.23
CA GLU A 39 -14.06 10.19 3.19
C GLU A 39 -15.25 10.76 2.42
N ARG A 40 -16.15 11.49 3.10
CA ARG A 40 -17.29 12.18 2.47
C ARG A 40 -16.91 13.19 1.37
N PHE A 41 -15.68 13.70 1.35
CA PHE A 41 -15.20 14.65 0.33
C PHE A 41 -14.61 13.94 -0.90
N VAL A 42 -14.27 12.65 -0.79
CA VAL A 42 -13.58 11.87 -1.83
C VAL A 42 -14.37 11.83 -3.13
N GLY A 43 -15.68 11.55 -3.06
CA GLY A 43 -16.51 11.45 -4.26
C GLY A 43 -16.56 12.73 -5.09
N ARG A 44 -16.50 13.90 -4.44
CA ARG A 44 -16.41 15.19 -5.13
C ARG A 44 -15.00 15.44 -5.65
N ALA A 45 -13.98 15.10 -4.87
CA ALA A 45 -12.59 15.26 -5.27
C ALA A 45 -12.26 14.44 -6.54
N LEU A 46 -12.70 13.18 -6.59
CA LEU A 46 -12.55 12.32 -7.77
C LEU A 46 -13.15 12.99 -9.02
N LYS A 47 -14.40 13.49 -8.93
CA LYS A 47 -15.07 14.16 -10.06
C LYS A 47 -14.33 15.43 -10.52
N THR A 48 -13.83 16.23 -9.59
CA THR A 48 -13.07 17.45 -9.92
C THR A 48 -11.78 17.07 -10.65
N LEU A 49 -10.99 16.14 -10.08
CA LEU A 49 -9.69 15.76 -10.61
C LEU A 49 -9.79 15.04 -11.96
N GLU A 50 -10.82 14.21 -12.14
CA GLU A 50 -11.10 13.54 -13.42
C GLU A 50 -11.50 14.56 -14.50
N LYS A 51 -12.36 15.53 -14.18
CA LYS A 51 -12.73 16.62 -15.10
C LYS A 51 -11.49 17.41 -15.54
N ASP A 52 -10.56 17.63 -14.62
CA ASP A 52 -9.31 18.35 -14.86
C ASP A 52 -8.21 17.44 -15.48
N ARG A 53 -8.53 16.17 -15.78
CA ARG A 53 -7.63 15.15 -16.35
C ARG A 53 -6.37 14.89 -15.52
N MET A 54 -6.47 15.09 -14.21
CA MET A 54 -5.40 14.85 -13.25
C MET A 54 -5.35 13.39 -12.78
N ILE A 55 -6.48 12.67 -12.94
CA ILE A 55 -6.63 11.24 -12.69
C ILE A 55 -7.59 10.66 -13.72
N TYR A 56 -7.62 9.33 -13.83
CA TYR A 56 -8.47 8.58 -14.75
C TYR A 56 -9.19 7.48 -13.98
N THR A 57 -10.47 7.24 -14.28
CA THR A 57 -11.29 6.21 -13.62
C THR A 57 -11.59 5.08 -14.59
N ASN A 58 -11.33 3.84 -14.17
CA ASN A 58 -11.83 2.65 -14.84
C ASN A 58 -13.10 2.19 -14.13
N ASN A 59 -14.23 2.26 -14.83
CA ASN A 59 -15.54 1.96 -14.26
C ASN A 59 -15.79 0.46 -14.08
N GLU A 60 -15.07 -0.41 -14.78
CA GLU A 60 -15.20 -1.87 -14.67
C GLU A 60 -14.42 -2.35 -13.45
N THR A 61 -13.14 -2.01 -13.37
CA THR A 61 -12.25 -2.45 -12.28
C THR A 61 -12.35 -1.58 -11.03
N LYS A 62 -13.06 -0.45 -11.09
CA LYS A 62 -13.13 0.57 -10.01
C LYS A 62 -11.75 1.12 -9.61
N GLN A 63 -10.78 1.11 -10.52
CA GLN A 63 -9.45 1.63 -10.29
C GLN A 63 -9.31 3.10 -10.73
N ILE A 64 -8.54 3.86 -9.97
CA ILE A 64 -8.17 5.25 -10.23
C ILE A 64 -6.68 5.31 -10.54
N ALA A 65 -6.34 5.86 -11.70
CA ALA A 65 -4.98 5.90 -12.21
C ALA A 65 -4.45 7.33 -12.37
N SER A 66 -3.12 7.47 -12.30
CA SER A 66 -2.41 8.75 -12.48
C SER A 66 -2.37 9.19 -13.95
N SER A 67 -2.43 8.24 -14.88
CA SER A 67 -2.54 8.42 -16.33
C SER A 67 -3.30 7.24 -16.95
N GLU A 68 -3.76 7.35 -18.20
CA GLU A 68 -4.35 6.21 -18.92
C GLU A 68 -3.36 5.05 -19.08
N SER A 69 -2.09 5.36 -19.38
CA SER A 69 -1.04 4.34 -19.51
C SER A 69 -0.66 3.67 -18.18
N ALA A 70 -1.00 4.28 -17.04
CA ALA A 70 -0.64 3.72 -15.73
C ALA A 70 -1.32 2.38 -15.47
N TYR A 71 -2.51 2.13 -16.04
CA TYR A 71 -3.21 0.85 -15.94
C TYR A 71 -2.40 -0.33 -16.48
N GLU A 72 -1.58 -0.13 -17.51
CA GLU A 72 -0.72 -1.16 -18.10
C GLU A 72 0.41 -1.60 -17.16
N THR A 73 0.72 -0.77 -16.16
CA THR A 73 1.79 -1.00 -15.18
C THR A 73 1.23 -1.18 -13.77
N TRP A 74 -0.05 -1.53 -13.65
CA TRP A 74 -0.65 -1.88 -12.36
C TRP A 74 -0.08 -3.21 -11.88
N GLU A 75 0.35 -3.23 -10.62
CA GLU A 75 0.93 -4.41 -9.99
C GLU A 75 0.07 -4.82 -8.79
N ARG A 76 -0.39 -6.08 -8.80
CA ARG A 76 -1.19 -6.66 -7.72
C ARG A 76 -0.51 -6.48 -6.37
N GLY A 77 0.78 -6.81 -6.27
CA GLY A 77 1.55 -6.69 -5.02
C GLY A 77 1.51 -5.30 -4.41
N THR A 78 1.59 -4.23 -5.22
CA THR A 78 1.49 -2.84 -4.75
C THR A 78 0.11 -2.56 -4.15
N SER A 79 -0.94 -2.99 -4.84
CA SER A 79 -2.31 -2.84 -4.33
C SER A 79 -2.53 -3.66 -3.06
N THR A 80 -2.01 -4.88 -2.99
CA THR A 80 -2.07 -5.74 -1.81
C THR A 80 -1.34 -5.11 -0.61
N CYS A 81 -0.12 -4.60 -0.79
CA CYS A 81 0.62 -3.89 0.26
C CYS A 81 -0.11 -2.63 0.75
N LEU A 82 -0.84 -1.94 -0.13
CA LEU A 82 -1.62 -0.77 0.26
C LEU A 82 -2.76 -1.09 1.22
N TRP A 83 -3.43 -2.22 1.06
CA TRP A 83 -4.44 -2.67 2.03
C TRP A 83 -3.84 -2.91 3.40
N VAL A 84 -2.66 -3.53 3.45
CA VAL A 84 -1.91 -3.70 4.71
C VAL A 84 -1.48 -2.36 5.30
N LEU A 85 -1.03 -1.41 4.47
CA LEU A 85 -0.70 -0.06 4.95
C LEU A 85 -1.92 0.60 5.61
N LEU A 86 -3.09 0.51 4.97
CA LEU A 86 -4.34 1.11 5.47
C LEU A 86 -4.79 0.47 6.78
N ASP A 87 -4.63 -0.84 6.95
CA ASP A 87 -4.93 -1.52 8.20
C ASP A 87 -3.92 -1.12 9.31
N LEU A 88 -2.63 -1.06 8.99
CA LEU A 88 -1.60 -0.60 9.94
C LEU A 88 -1.82 0.86 10.39
N MET A 89 -2.40 1.71 9.53
CA MET A 89 -2.78 3.08 9.91
C MET A 89 -3.87 3.15 10.99
N ASP A 90 -4.68 2.10 11.16
CA ASP A 90 -5.65 2.02 12.27
C ASP A 90 -4.97 1.66 13.59
N GLN A 91 -3.84 0.96 13.53
CA GLN A 91 -3.15 0.43 14.69
C GLN A 91 -2.06 1.38 15.21
N LYS A 92 -1.39 2.11 14.30
CA LYS A 92 -0.32 3.06 14.64
C LYS A 92 -0.36 4.30 13.77
N LYS A 93 0.18 5.39 14.30
CA LYS A 93 0.38 6.61 13.52
C LYS A 93 1.52 6.40 12.53
N ILE A 94 1.21 6.49 11.24
CA ILE A 94 2.18 6.50 10.16
C ILE A 94 2.45 7.94 9.75
N GLU A 95 3.70 8.39 9.89
CA GLU A 95 4.11 9.76 9.62
C GLU A 95 4.42 9.98 8.14
N GLN A 96 5.03 8.98 7.51
CA GLN A 96 5.40 9.00 6.10
C GLN A 96 5.31 7.60 5.52
N HIS A 97 4.99 7.53 4.22
CA HIS A 97 5.02 6.29 3.46
C HIS A 97 5.35 6.57 1.99
N PHE A 98 6.03 5.64 1.34
CA PHE A 98 6.38 5.71 -0.06
C PHE A 98 6.54 4.30 -0.66
N LEU A 99 6.23 4.17 -1.94
CA LEU A 99 6.56 2.99 -2.72
C LEU A 99 8.08 3.01 -3.00
N ALA A 100 8.78 1.91 -2.77
CA ALA A 100 10.17 1.79 -3.23
C ALA A 100 10.24 1.88 -4.76
N SER A 101 11.43 2.13 -5.32
CA SER A 101 11.57 2.26 -6.77
C SER A 101 11.05 1.01 -7.48
N LYS A 102 10.40 1.17 -8.63
CA LYS A 102 9.92 0.05 -9.46
C LYS A 102 11.05 -0.90 -9.92
N GLU A 103 12.29 -0.42 -9.86
CA GLU A 103 13.50 -1.20 -10.17
C GLU A 103 13.98 -2.04 -8.98
N GLU A 104 13.42 -1.78 -7.79
CA GLU A 104 13.75 -2.49 -6.56
C GLU A 104 12.78 -3.63 -6.33
N TYR A 105 13.34 -4.83 -6.22
CA TYR A 105 12.60 -6.05 -5.99
C TYR A 105 12.96 -6.62 -4.60
N PRO A 106 11.99 -7.16 -3.83
CA PRO A 106 10.55 -7.29 -4.13
C PRO A 106 9.79 -5.97 -4.03
N ILE A 107 8.52 -5.98 -4.47
CA ILE A 107 7.59 -4.85 -4.25
C ILE A 107 7.52 -4.56 -2.76
N ARG A 108 7.77 -3.30 -2.40
CA ARG A 108 7.74 -2.85 -1.00
C ARG A 108 7.23 -1.44 -0.83
N ILE A 109 6.38 -1.25 0.19
CA ILE A 109 5.98 0.06 0.68
C ILE A 109 6.75 0.32 1.96
N VAL A 110 7.60 1.34 1.96
CA VAL A 110 8.34 1.78 3.14
C VAL A 110 7.51 2.80 3.89
N PHE A 111 7.45 2.70 5.21
CA PHE A 111 6.77 3.67 6.05
C PHE A 111 7.53 3.97 7.34
N VAL A 112 7.29 5.15 7.89
CA VAL A 112 7.87 5.62 9.16
C VAL A 112 6.74 5.78 10.16
N GLY A 113 6.89 5.20 11.34
CA GLY A 113 5.95 5.41 12.45
C GLY A 113 6.65 5.19 13.78
N ASP A 114 6.41 6.11 14.72
CA ASP A 114 7.08 6.17 16.03
C ASP A 114 8.61 6.36 15.95
N GLY A 115 9.09 7.05 14.90
CA GLY A 115 10.51 7.30 14.66
C GLY A 115 11.29 6.10 14.13
N GLU A 116 10.63 4.97 13.88
CA GLU A 116 11.21 3.75 13.31
C GLU A 116 10.78 3.54 11.86
N ILE A 117 11.64 2.90 11.08
CA ILE A 117 11.41 2.57 9.68
C ILE A 117 10.93 1.13 9.57
N PHE A 118 9.89 0.93 8.77
CA PHE A 118 9.32 -0.37 8.47
C PHE A 118 9.10 -0.47 6.96
N ASP A 119 8.94 -1.69 6.48
CA ASP A 119 8.35 -1.91 5.17
C ASP A 119 7.30 -3.01 5.18
N ILE A 120 6.44 -2.94 4.16
CA ILE A 120 5.45 -3.95 3.82
C ILE A 120 5.97 -4.60 2.55
N LEU A 121 6.32 -5.88 2.64
CA LEU A 121 7.00 -6.64 1.58
C LEU A 121 6.03 -7.66 0.99
N TYR A 122 5.68 -7.53 -0.29
CA TYR A 122 4.88 -8.55 -0.96
C TYR A 122 5.79 -9.64 -1.55
N VAL A 123 5.47 -10.90 -1.24
CA VAL A 123 6.20 -12.08 -1.70
C VAL A 123 5.23 -13.06 -2.33
N ALA A 124 5.26 -13.13 -3.67
CA ALA A 124 4.49 -14.12 -4.42
C ALA A 124 5.12 -15.52 -4.27
N PRO A 125 4.34 -16.61 -4.41
CA PRO A 125 4.85 -17.99 -4.25
C PRO A 125 6.05 -18.34 -5.15
N GLU A 126 6.02 -17.88 -6.40
CA GLU A 126 7.09 -18.07 -7.41
C GLU A 126 8.40 -17.35 -7.06
N ASP A 127 8.31 -16.39 -6.14
CA ASP A 127 9.29 -15.34 -5.90
C ASP A 127 10.02 -15.51 -4.56
N ILE A 128 9.61 -16.52 -3.78
CA ILE A 128 10.16 -16.84 -2.45
C ILE A 128 11.67 -17.07 -2.50
N GLU A 129 12.16 -17.86 -3.47
CA GLU A 129 13.59 -18.19 -3.54
C GLU A 129 14.45 -16.96 -3.82
N LEU A 130 14.03 -16.13 -4.79
CA LEU A 130 14.71 -14.89 -5.13
C LEU A 130 14.70 -13.91 -3.96
N THR A 131 13.55 -13.75 -3.30
CA THR A 131 13.40 -12.90 -2.12
C THR A 131 14.36 -13.33 -1.01
N ASN A 132 14.41 -14.63 -0.68
CA ASN A 132 15.33 -15.15 0.33
C ASN A 132 16.79 -14.85 -0.01
N GLN A 133 17.21 -15.06 -1.27
CA GLN A 133 18.59 -14.77 -1.69
C GLN A 133 18.94 -13.29 -1.57
N LEU A 134 18.01 -12.38 -1.83
CA LEU A 134 18.23 -10.94 -1.75
C LEU A 134 18.42 -10.47 -0.31
N PHE A 135 17.57 -10.92 0.60
CA PHE A 135 17.65 -10.54 2.02
C PHE A 135 18.83 -11.20 2.75
N VAL A 136 19.31 -12.36 2.29
CA VAL A 136 20.60 -12.91 2.76
C VAL A 136 21.78 -12.01 2.35
N ARG A 137 21.75 -11.42 1.15
CA ARG A 137 22.84 -10.58 0.62
C ARG A 137 22.80 -9.14 1.15
N ARG A 138 21.60 -8.62 1.41
CA ARG A 138 21.38 -7.25 1.85
C ARG A 138 20.56 -7.26 3.13
N LYS A 139 21.24 -7.22 4.27
CA LYS A 139 20.57 -6.82 5.51
C LYS A 139 20.20 -5.35 5.41
N ILE A 140 18.91 -5.06 5.55
CA ILE A 140 18.42 -3.70 5.75
C ILE A 140 18.38 -3.50 7.26
N ASP A 141 19.53 -3.21 7.85
CA ASP A 141 19.64 -3.02 9.30
C ASP A 141 18.71 -1.88 9.75
N GLY A 142 17.95 -2.13 10.82
CA GLY A 142 17.05 -1.15 11.42
C GLY A 142 15.69 -0.98 10.72
N CYS A 143 15.30 -1.90 9.83
CA CYS A 143 13.98 -1.95 9.21
C CYS A 143 13.20 -3.19 9.68
N GLY A 144 12.00 -3.00 10.22
CA GLY A 144 11.10 -4.11 10.53
C GLY A 144 10.23 -4.47 9.32
N HIS A 145 10.11 -5.76 9.01
CA HIS A 145 9.41 -6.23 7.81
C HIS A 145 8.02 -6.83 8.14
N VAL A 146 6.96 -6.28 7.55
CA VAL A 146 5.63 -6.94 7.49
C VAL A 146 5.54 -7.66 6.15
N VAL A 147 5.53 -8.99 6.16
CA VAL A 147 5.58 -9.78 4.93
C VAL A 147 4.18 -10.20 4.51
N VAL A 148 3.77 -9.76 3.32
CA VAL A 148 2.50 -10.11 2.71
C VAL A 148 2.71 -11.30 1.78
N VAL A 149 1.95 -12.37 2.01
CA VAL A 149 1.95 -13.58 1.19
C VAL A 149 0.59 -13.78 0.56
N GLU A 150 0.53 -14.52 -0.55
CA GLU A 150 -0.75 -14.91 -1.14
C GLU A 150 -1.41 -16.05 -0.36
N GLU A 151 -0.60 -16.96 0.18
CA GLU A 151 -1.04 -18.17 0.89
C GLU A 151 -0.23 -18.32 2.19
N ALA A 152 -0.91 -18.54 3.31
CA ALA A 152 -0.27 -18.67 4.62
C ALA A 152 0.70 -19.88 4.68
N GLU A 153 0.47 -20.90 3.86
CA GLU A 153 1.29 -22.09 3.67
C GLU A 153 2.70 -21.76 3.15
N SER A 154 2.90 -20.57 2.57
CA SER A 154 4.20 -20.10 2.08
C SER A 154 5.08 -19.54 3.19
N ILE A 155 4.51 -19.11 4.32
CA ILE A 155 5.23 -18.46 5.44
C ILE A 155 6.46 -19.27 5.91
N PRO A 156 6.39 -20.61 6.12
CA PRO A 156 7.55 -21.38 6.58
C PRO A 156 8.75 -21.39 5.61
N LYS A 157 8.54 -21.03 4.34
CA LYS A 157 9.58 -21.00 3.30
C LYS A 157 10.30 -19.65 3.24
N ILE A 158 9.77 -18.62 3.89
CA ILE A 158 10.32 -17.26 3.86
C ILE A 158 11.42 -17.11 4.91
N GLN A 159 12.59 -16.67 4.45
CA GLN A 159 13.84 -16.54 5.22
C GLN A 159 14.33 -15.09 5.28
N VAL A 160 13.39 -14.14 5.30
CA VAL A 160 13.66 -12.72 5.54
C VAL A 160 13.99 -12.53 7.01
N SER A 161 15.08 -11.81 7.32
CA SER A 161 15.43 -11.44 8.70
C SER A 161 14.51 -10.34 9.21
N ASP A 162 14.44 -10.13 10.52
CA ASP A 162 13.78 -8.96 11.12
C ASP A 162 12.28 -8.80 10.75
N VAL A 163 11.63 -9.92 10.41
CA VAL A 163 10.18 -9.97 10.16
C VAL A 163 9.43 -9.81 11.47
N ILE A 164 8.56 -8.79 11.52
CA ILE A 164 7.73 -8.46 12.67
C ILE A 164 6.30 -9.04 12.56
N GLY A 165 5.89 -9.47 11.36
CA GLY A 165 4.61 -10.12 11.13
C GLY A 165 4.46 -10.62 9.70
N TYR A 166 3.58 -11.60 9.52
CA TYR A 166 3.12 -12.04 8.20
C TYR A 166 1.64 -11.71 8.05
N CYS A 167 1.16 -11.52 6.84
CA CYS A 167 -0.27 -11.41 6.57
C CYS A 167 -0.66 -11.88 5.17
N THR A 168 -1.94 -12.16 5.02
CA THR A 168 -2.62 -12.32 3.72
C THR A 168 -3.67 -11.20 3.59
N VAL A 169 -4.05 -10.89 2.36
CA VAL A 169 -5.12 -9.92 2.08
C VAL A 169 -6.20 -10.59 1.24
N LYS A 170 -7.45 -10.49 1.67
CA LYS A 170 -8.62 -11.02 0.95
C LYS A 170 -9.03 -10.08 -0.19
N GLU A 171 -9.89 -10.54 -1.08
CA GLU A 171 -10.34 -9.77 -2.26
C GLU A 171 -11.03 -8.44 -1.91
N ASP A 172 -11.64 -8.35 -0.72
CA ASP A 172 -12.30 -7.14 -0.23
C ASP A 172 -11.36 -6.18 0.53
N GLY A 173 -10.07 -6.52 0.63
CA GLY A 173 -9.06 -5.73 1.32
C GLY A 173 -8.91 -6.07 2.81
N GLU A 174 -9.63 -7.06 3.36
CA GLU A 174 -9.44 -7.52 4.74
C GLU A 174 -8.04 -8.13 4.92
N VAL A 175 -7.33 -7.70 5.97
CA VAL A 175 -5.97 -8.17 6.28
C VAL A 175 -6.03 -9.19 7.42
N GLU A 176 -5.47 -10.38 7.18
CA GLU A 176 -5.34 -11.43 8.19
C GLU A 176 -3.88 -11.59 8.60
N TYR A 177 -3.58 -11.36 9.89
CA TYR A 177 -2.21 -11.40 10.40
C TYR A 177 -1.85 -12.74 11.04
N TYR A 178 -0.63 -13.19 10.76
CA TYR A 178 0.00 -14.37 11.35
C TYR A 178 1.25 -13.95 12.11
N ARG A 179 1.32 -14.36 13.38
CA ARG A 179 2.53 -14.16 14.19
C ARG A 179 3.41 -15.39 14.10
N LYS A 180 4.69 -15.17 13.88
CA LYS A 180 5.70 -16.21 14.09
C LYS A 180 5.74 -16.48 15.60
N GLU A 181 5.42 -17.69 16.03
CA GLU A 181 5.64 -18.06 17.43
C GLU A 181 7.12 -17.83 17.74
N SER A 182 7.38 -16.95 18.71
CA SER A 182 8.73 -16.73 19.21
C SER A 182 9.23 -18.05 19.80
N ARG A 183 10.22 -18.68 19.15
CA ARG A 183 11.00 -19.74 19.78
C ARG A 183 12.01 -19.15 20.75
#